data_AF-A0A9W8UX83-F1
#
_entry.id   AF-A0A9W8UX83-F1
#
_cell.length_a   1.000
_cell.length_b   1.000
_cell.length_c   1.000
_cell.angle_alpha   90.00
_cell.angle_beta   90.00
_cell.angle_gamma   90.00
#
_symmetry.space_group_name_H-M   'P 1'
#
loop_
_entity.id
_entity.type
_entity.pdbx_description
1 polymer ?
#
loop_
_entity_poly.entity_id
_entity_poly.type
_entity_poly.pdbx_seq_one_letter_code
_entity_poly.pdbx_strand_id
1 'polypeptide(L)'
;MRVNLAKSAGNNHGDQQKIRPSRTEMMRLTRAAYRFQLLCQLTSPERTLRSSTEENLQALLNIIEPWEIEELFAFYQLVLDVYDKVFTDIYWDLHPDNPKFDDQGRPPTPDGAFDLDTGFVRDNFLEGTAIRGLTLLHTVLFQIKEHEHLVSTMQKRIQSSYIPINSMVGIFGETQQIIRRQEQPSERDQMEADRVPLVFVRDELDRPPRAWTMIWGDTYSNVYGSHIPDEMRGWGYVFWDEATLERTGGAELLRHQWEECWGDYDPREDFVRFEEDSLDE
;
A
#
# COMPACT_ATOMS: atom_id res chain seq x y z
N MET A 1 -20.44 -9.02 8.40
CA MET A 1 -20.84 -10.42 8.66
C MET A 1 -19.57 -11.24 8.88
N ARG A 2 -18.93 -11.08 10.06
CA ARG A 2 -17.68 -11.75 10.43
C ARG A 2 -18.00 -12.99 11.24
N VAL A 3 -18.27 -14.11 10.58
CA VAL A 3 -18.55 -15.38 11.25
C VAL A 3 -17.92 -16.53 10.48
N ASN A 4 -16.96 -17.19 11.13
CA ASN A 4 -16.55 -18.59 10.94
C ASN A 4 -15.87 -19.02 9.63
N LEU A 5 -14.59 -18.68 9.46
CA LEU A 5 -13.63 -19.57 8.77
C LEU A 5 -12.54 -20.15 9.71
N ALA A 6 -12.56 -19.81 11.00
CA ALA A 6 -11.63 -20.37 11.99
C ALA A 6 -12.06 -21.72 12.61
N LYS A 7 -13.01 -22.46 12.00
CA LYS A 7 -13.57 -23.69 12.60
C LYS A 7 -13.58 -24.93 11.69
N SER A 8 -12.57 -25.08 10.83
CA SER A 8 -12.18 -26.41 10.30
C SER A 8 -10.77 -26.86 10.69
N ALA A 9 -10.09 -26.15 11.60
CA ALA A 9 -8.82 -26.61 12.18
C ALA A 9 -9.08 -27.55 13.38
N GLY A 10 -9.76 -28.66 13.12
CA GLY A 10 -9.86 -29.77 14.07
C GLY A 10 -8.61 -30.64 13.97
N ASN A 11 -7.78 -30.59 15.01
CA ASN A 11 -6.70 -31.55 15.32
C ASN A 11 -5.69 -31.84 14.20
N ASN A 12 -4.70 -30.95 14.07
CA ASN A 12 -3.33 -31.36 13.77
C ASN A 12 -2.36 -30.41 14.48
N HIS A 13 -1.94 -30.78 15.69
CA HIS A 13 -0.72 -30.26 16.29
C HIS A 13 0.48 -30.82 15.52
N GLY A 14 0.68 -30.31 14.30
CA GLY A 14 1.93 -30.41 13.55
C GLY A 14 2.47 -29.00 13.45
N ASP A 15 3.75 -28.82 13.76
CA ASP A 15 4.52 -27.58 13.64
C ASP A 15 3.93 -26.64 12.57
N GLN A 16 3.45 -25.47 12.99
CA GLN A 16 3.44 -24.31 12.09
C GLN A 16 4.90 -24.01 11.78
N GLN A 17 5.44 -24.73 10.78
CA GLN A 17 6.76 -24.48 10.24
C GLN A 17 6.76 -23.00 9.86
N LYS A 18 7.52 -22.19 10.61
CA LYS A 18 7.72 -20.78 10.29
C LYS A 18 8.20 -20.73 8.84
N ILE A 19 7.32 -20.30 7.94
CA ILE A 19 7.63 -20.17 6.53
C ILE A 19 8.75 -19.14 6.45
N ARG A 20 9.95 -19.60 6.10
CA ARG A 20 11.05 -18.70 5.80
C ARG A 20 10.86 -18.24 4.36
N PRO A 21 10.85 -16.93 4.10
CA PRO A 21 10.78 -16.43 2.75
C PRO A 21 11.93 -16.98 1.91
N SER A 22 11.66 -17.29 0.66
CA SER A 22 12.70 -17.63 -0.31
C SER A 22 13.60 -16.43 -0.58
N ARG A 23 14.71 -16.67 -1.27
CA ARG A 23 15.61 -15.59 -1.67
C ARG A 23 14.91 -14.57 -2.58
N THR A 24 14.05 -15.04 -3.48
CA THR A 24 13.32 -14.16 -4.41
C THR A 24 12.32 -13.29 -3.66
N GLU A 25 11.54 -13.89 -2.76
CA GLU A 25 10.56 -13.18 -1.92
C GLU A 25 11.23 -12.12 -1.06
N MET A 26 12.35 -12.47 -0.40
CA MET A 26 13.13 -11.52 0.41
C MET A 26 13.68 -10.35 -0.44
N MET A 27 14.12 -10.63 -1.66
CA MET A 27 14.64 -9.59 -2.56
C MET A 27 13.52 -8.66 -3.05
N ARG A 28 12.33 -9.17 -3.39
CA ARG A 28 11.15 -8.34 -3.72
C ARG A 28 10.77 -7.43 -2.56
N LEU A 29 10.68 -7.99 -1.34
CA LEU A 29 10.42 -7.22 -0.13
C LEU A 29 11.48 -6.13 0.11
N THR A 30 12.76 -6.46 -0.10
CA THR A 30 13.87 -5.50 0.05
C THR A 30 13.78 -4.38 -0.98
N ARG A 31 13.46 -4.69 -2.25
CA ARG A 31 13.23 -3.69 -3.30
C ARG A 31 12.06 -2.77 -2.96
N ALA A 32 10.95 -3.33 -2.49
CA ALA A 32 9.78 -2.57 -2.06
C ALA A 32 10.12 -1.59 -0.91
N ALA A 33 10.82 -2.07 0.12
CA ALA A 33 11.26 -1.23 1.23
C ALA A 33 12.20 -0.10 0.77
N TYR A 34 13.11 -0.39 -0.18
CA TYR A 34 14.00 0.63 -0.75
C TYR A 34 13.23 1.68 -1.56
N ARG A 35 12.31 1.26 -2.44
CA ARG A 35 11.43 2.17 -3.19
C ARG A 35 10.55 3.00 -2.28
N PHE A 36 10.04 2.41 -1.20
CA PHE A 36 9.29 3.13 -0.17
C PHE A 36 10.16 4.21 0.49
N GLN A 37 11.42 3.92 0.80
CA GLN A 37 12.33 4.91 1.34
C GLN A 37 12.65 6.03 0.33
N LEU A 38 12.73 5.71 -0.97
CA LEU A 38 12.85 6.73 -2.03
C LEU A 38 11.60 7.61 -2.11
N LEU A 39 10.40 7.00 -2.08
CA LEU A 39 9.12 7.72 -2.01
C LEU A 39 9.13 8.72 -0.84
N CYS A 40 9.48 8.28 0.37
CA CYS A 40 9.57 9.14 1.55
C CYS A 40 10.58 10.30 1.39
N GLN A 41 11.67 10.09 0.66
CA GLN A 41 12.67 11.13 0.41
C GLN A 41 12.19 12.16 -0.62
N LEU A 42 11.52 11.71 -1.68
CA LEU A 42 10.95 12.57 -2.72
C LEU A 42 9.78 13.40 -2.21
N THR A 43 9.01 12.87 -1.26
CA THR A 43 7.90 13.60 -0.64
C THR A 43 8.33 14.52 0.49
N SER A 44 9.55 14.42 1.01
CA SER A 44 9.94 15.19 2.20
C SER A 44 9.79 16.72 1.99
N PRO A 45 8.96 17.41 2.78
CA PRO A 45 8.68 18.84 2.60
C PRO A 45 9.89 19.72 2.88
N GLU A 46 10.91 19.19 3.55
CA GLU A 46 12.20 19.87 3.77
C GLU A 46 13.08 19.90 2.50
N ARG A 47 12.77 19.08 1.50
CA ARG A 47 13.63 18.81 0.34
C ARG A 47 13.05 19.24 -1.00
N THR A 48 11.73 19.40 -1.10
CA THR A 48 11.06 19.66 -2.38
C THR A 48 9.97 20.72 -2.26
N LEU A 49 9.81 21.51 -3.33
CA LEU A 49 8.60 22.30 -3.54
C LEU A 49 7.44 21.34 -3.90
N ARG A 50 6.22 21.65 -3.48
CA ARG A 50 5.05 20.77 -3.67
C ARG A 50 4.80 20.41 -5.15
N SER A 51 4.87 21.38 -6.06
CA SER A 51 4.69 21.13 -7.50
C SER A 51 5.73 20.18 -8.07
N SER A 52 7.00 20.31 -7.62
CA SER A 52 8.06 19.38 -8.00
C SER A 52 7.89 18.00 -7.36
N THR A 53 7.11 17.87 -6.28
CA THR A 53 6.90 16.60 -5.61
C THR A 53 6.05 15.68 -6.46
N GLU A 54 4.89 16.15 -6.94
CA GLU A 54 4.00 15.35 -7.80
C GLU A 54 4.70 14.94 -9.11
N GLU A 55 5.41 15.86 -9.76
CA GLU A 55 6.22 15.58 -10.96
C GLU A 55 7.32 14.53 -10.69
N ASN A 56 8.06 14.65 -9.59
CA ASN A 56 9.11 13.69 -9.22
C ASN A 56 8.55 12.30 -8.90
N LEU A 57 7.38 12.24 -8.26
CA LEU A 57 6.70 10.98 -7.99
C LEU A 57 6.20 10.33 -9.28
N GLN A 58 5.59 11.11 -10.16
CA GLN A 58 5.15 10.59 -11.45
C GLN A 58 6.35 10.08 -12.27
N ALA A 59 7.48 10.80 -12.25
CA ALA A 59 8.72 10.35 -12.88
C ALA A 59 9.24 9.04 -12.26
N LEU A 60 9.16 8.87 -10.94
CA LEU A 60 9.51 7.60 -10.28
C LEU A 60 8.60 6.46 -10.74
N LEU A 61 7.27 6.68 -10.79
CA LEU A 61 6.32 5.65 -11.22
C LEU A 61 6.51 5.29 -12.69
N ASN A 62 6.86 6.25 -13.53
CA ASN A 62 7.09 6.03 -14.97
C ASN A 62 8.30 5.11 -15.26
N ILE A 63 9.25 4.96 -14.34
CA ILE A 63 10.45 4.12 -14.56
C ILE A 63 10.35 2.72 -13.96
N ILE A 64 9.30 2.41 -13.20
CA ILE A 64 9.09 1.09 -12.58
C ILE A 64 7.92 0.37 -13.22
N GLU A 65 7.96 -0.97 -13.23
CA GLU A 65 6.88 -1.77 -13.80
C GLU A 65 5.66 -1.82 -12.86
N PRO A 66 4.45 -2.06 -13.39
CA PRO A 66 3.19 -2.01 -12.62
C PRO A 66 3.16 -2.96 -11.41
N TRP A 67 3.68 -4.18 -11.56
CA TRP A 67 3.80 -5.12 -10.43
C TRP A 67 4.80 -4.64 -9.37
N GLU A 68 5.80 -3.85 -9.75
CA GLU A 68 6.77 -3.25 -8.83
C GLU A 68 6.18 -2.04 -8.09
N ILE A 69 5.25 -1.33 -8.71
CA ILE A 69 4.41 -0.32 -8.05
C ILE A 69 3.56 -1.01 -6.99
N GLU A 70 2.96 -2.15 -7.30
CA GLU A 70 2.21 -2.93 -6.31
C GLU A 70 3.08 -3.53 -5.21
N GLU A 71 4.32 -3.94 -5.49
CA GLU A 71 5.28 -4.30 -4.43
C GLU A 71 5.51 -3.13 -3.47
N LEU A 72 5.77 -1.93 -4.00
CA LEU A 72 5.91 -0.70 -3.21
C LEU A 72 4.63 -0.43 -2.40
N PHE A 73 3.47 -0.53 -3.03
CA PHE A 73 2.21 -0.16 -2.40
C PHE A 73 1.77 -1.19 -1.34
N ALA A 74 1.99 -2.48 -1.56
CA ALA A 74 1.78 -3.51 -0.56
C ALA A 74 2.69 -3.32 0.67
N PHE A 75 3.95 -2.92 0.47
CA PHE A 75 4.82 -2.55 1.58
C PHE A 75 4.33 -1.29 2.30
N TYR A 76 3.89 -0.27 1.56
CA TYR A 76 3.31 0.93 2.15
C TYR A 76 2.06 0.62 2.99
N GLN A 77 1.17 -0.25 2.51
CA GLN A 77 0.00 -0.71 3.27
C GLN A 77 0.41 -1.41 4.57
N LEU A 78 1.43 -2.27 4.55
CA LEU A 78 1.99 -2.86 5.77
C LEU A 78 2.46 -1.79 6.76
N VAL A 79 3.07 -0.70 6.29
CA VAL A 79 3.50 0.41 7.14
C VAL A 79 2.29 1.14 7.75
N LEU A 80 1.24 1.38 6.96
CA LEU A 80 -0.02 1.94 7.48
C LEU A 80 -0.61 1.05 8.58
N ASP A 81 -0.72 -0.26 8.34
CA ASP A 81 -1.27 -1.21 9.31
C ASP A 81 -0.47 -1.27 10.61
N VAL A 82 0.85 -1.08 10.53
CA VAL A 82 1.71 -0.97 11.72
C VAL A 82 1.37 0.28 12.51
N TYR A 83 1.28 1.44 11.86
CA TYR A 83 0.99 2.68 12.56
C TYR A 83 -0.47 2.75 13.05
N ASP A 84 -1.41 2.13 12.35
CA ASP A 84 -2.80 2.04 12.79
C ASP A 84 -2.93 1.26 14.10
N LYS A 85 -2.19 0.15 14.22
CA LYS A 85 -2.08 -0.57 15.50
C LYS A 85 -1.47 0.31 16.59
N VAL A 86 -0.36 1.00 16.29
CA VAL A 86 0.29 1.90 17.25
C VAL A 86 -0.66 3.01 17.71
N PHE A 87 -1.37 3.66 16.78
CA PHE A 87 -2.34 4.72 17.06
C PHE A 87 -3.50 4.22 17.91
N THR A 88 -3.92 2.97 17.71
CA THR A 88 -4.93 2.31 18.55
C THR A 88 -4.40 2.09 19.96
N ASP A 89 -3.17 1.61 20.09
CA ASP A 89 -2.55 1.29 21.38
C ASP A 89 -2.29 2.53 22.25
N ILE A 90 -1.92 3.66 21.63
CA ILE A 90 -1.65 4.93 22.34
C ILE A 90 -2.82 5.92 22.29
N TYR A 91 -3.98 5.50 21.77
CA TYR A 91 -5.11 6.38 21.48
C TYR A 91 -5.47 7.28 22.67
N TRP A 92 -5.71 6.68 23.85
CA TRP A 92 -6.13 7.43 25.03
C TRP A 92 -5.04 8.39 25.51
N ASP A 93 -3.77 8.03 25.36
CA ASP A 93 -2.66 8.91 25.70
C ASP A 93 -2.56 10.12 24.78
N LEU A 94 -3.05 10.05 23.56
CA LEU A 94 -3.05 11.19 22.65
C LEU A 94 -4.35 11.98 22.69
N HIS A 95 -5.43 11.40 23.22
CA HIS A 95 -6.75 12.01 23.14
C HIS A 95 -6.82 13.36 23.87
N PRO A 96 -7.41 14.42 23.27
CA PRO A 96 -7.53 15.75 23.89
C PRO A 96 -8.19 15.75 25.28
N ASP A 97 -9.13 14.83 25.51
CA ASP A 97 -9.83 14.68 26.80
C ASP A 97 -9.03 13.93 27.87
N ASN A 98 -7.81 13.49 27.60
CA ASN A 98 -6.97 12.85 28.61
C ASN A 98 -6.63 13.86 29.73
N PRO A 99 -6.89 13.54 31.02
CA PRO A 99 -6.64 14.45 32.15
C PRO A 99 -5.20 14.98 32.24
N LYS A 100 -4.23 14.31 31.63
CA LYS A 100 -2.84 14.80 31.60
C LYS A 100 -2.66 16.13 30.88
N PHE A 101 -3.66 16.57 30.10
CA PHE A 101 -3.67 17.84 29.39
C PHE A 101 -4.45 18.95 30.13
N ASP A 102 -5.05 18.65 31.30
CA ASP A 102 -5.86 19.62 32.05
C ASP A 102 -5.05 20.84 32.52
N ASP A 103 -3.73 20.71 32.69
CA ASP A 103 -2.82 21.78 33.09
C ASP A 103 -2.59 22.85 32.00
N GLN A 104 -2.98 22.56 30.75
CA GLN A 104 -2.85 23.48 29.61
C GLN A 104 -4.04 24.44 29.46
N GLY A 105 -5.03 24.38 30.35
CA GLY A 105 -6.20 25.27 30.30
C GLY A 105 -7.22 24.90 29.20
N ARG A 106 -7.17 23.66 28.70
CA ARG A 106 -8.08 23.08 27.70
C ARG A 106 -8.26 23.93 26.44
N PRO A 107 -7.18 24.17 25.66
CA PRO A 107 -7.33 24.71 24.31
C PRO A 107 -8.11 23.71 23.43
N PRO A 108 -8.62 24.14 22.25
CA PRO A 108 -9.32 23.25 21.32
C PRO A 108 -8.54 21.99 20.94
N THR A 109 -7.20 22.04 20.91
CA THR A 109 -6.33 20.87 20.82
C THR A 109 -5.07 21.13 21.67
N PRO A 110 -4.89 20.43 22.80
CA PRO A 110 -3.70 20.55 23.64
C PRO A 110 -2.39 20.20 22.93
N ASP A 111 -1.28 20.77 23.37
CA ASP A 111 0.05 20.47 22.85
C ASP A 111 0.38 18.99 23.10
N GLY A 112 0.68 18.26 22.02
CA GLY A 112 0.95 16.82 22.05
C GLY A 112 -0.31 15.94 22.10
N ALA A 113 -1.51 16.52 22.02
CA ALA A 113 -2.75 15.79 21.82
C ALA A 113 -3.09 15.66 20.32
N PHE A 114 -3.74 14.56 19.95
CA PHE A 114 -4.22 14.27 18.61
C PHE A 114 -5.62 13.69 18.71
N ASP A 115 -6.58 14.33 18.05
CA ASP A 115 -7.92 13.77 17.87
C ASP A 115 -7.87 12.75 16.72
N LEU A 116 -8.00 11.47 17.07
CA LEU A 116 -7.95 10.33 16.15
C LEU A 116 -9.32 9.64 15.99
N ASP A 117 -10.41 10.26 16.46
CA ASP A 117 -11.75 9.66 16.47
C ASP A 117 -12.38 9.60 15.09
N THR A 118 -12.10 10.61 14.26
CA THR A 118 -12.65 10.66 12.91
C THR A 118 -11.74 9.91 11.94
N GLY A 119 -12.31 8.99 11.17
CA GLY A 119 -11.56 8.16 10.21
C GLY A 119 -10.71 9.00 9.26
N PHE A 120 -11.28 10.09 8.70
CA PHE A 120 -10.54 10.98 7.81
C PHE A 120 -9.31 11.63 8.46
N VAL A 121 -9.42 12.12 9.70
CA VAL A 121 -8.28 12.75 10.39
C VAL A 121 -7.23 11.70 10.76
N ARG A 122 -7.69 10.52 11.20
CA ARG A 122 -6.82 9.38 11.49
C ARG A 122 -6.04 8.95 10.25
N ASP A 123 -6.70 8.75 9.12
CA ASP A 123 -6.08 8.36 7.85
C ASP A 123 -5.05 9.39 7.38
N ASN A 124 -5.38 10.68 7.52
CA ASN A 124 -4.46 11.77 7.23
C ASN A 124 -3.19 11.71 8.11
N PHE A 125 -3.32 11.42 9.40
CA PHE A 125 -2.16 11.24 10.28
C PHE A 125 -1.40 9.94 10.00
N LEU A 126 -2.08 8.85 9.62
CA LEU A 126 -1.45 7.59 9.26
C LEU A 126 -0.57 7.77 8.02
N GLU A 127 -1.12 8.38 6.97
CA GLU A 127 -0.39 8.62 5.73
C GLU A 127 0.83 9.53 5.97
N GLY A 128 0.65 10.66 6.68
CA GLY A 128 1.74 11.57 7.01
C GLY A 128 2.81 10.97 7.92
N THR A 129 2.42 10.07 8.83
CA THR A 129 3.35 9.35 9.71
C THR A 129 4.09 8.24 8.96
N ALA A 130 3.41 7.54 8.05
CA ALA A 130 4.01 6.50 7.22
C ALA A 130 5.17 7.06 6.36
N ILE A 131 4.96 8.20 5.71
CA ILE A 131 5.97 8.84 4.84
C ILE A 131 7.17 9.45 5.59
N ARG A 132 7.24 9.33 6.93
CA ARG A 132 8.46 9.59 7.72
C ARG A 132 9.58 8.57 7.45
N GLY A 133 9.26 7.47 6.77
CA GLY A 133 10.22 6.50 6.25
C GLY A 133 10.68 5.43 7.25
N LEU A 134 11.62 4.61 6.78
CA LEU A 134 12.05 3.39 7.46
C LEU A 134 12.71 3.65 8.81
N THR A 135 13.34 4.81 9.01
CA THR A 135 14.01 5.15 10.29
C THR A 135 13.01 5.20 11.44
N LEU A 136 11.87 5.89 11.25
CA LEU A 136 10.84 5.94 12.29
C LEU A 136 10.20 4.56 12.49
N LEU A 137 9.87 3.88 11.39
CA LEU A 137 9.28 2.55 11.42
C LEU A 137 10.15 1.55 12.20
N HIS A 138 11.45 1.51 11.90
CA HIS A 138 12.41 0.66 12.59
C HIS A 138 12.52 1.00 14.09
N THR A 139 12.52 2.29 14.42
CA THR A 139 12.57 2.76 15.82
C THR A 139 11.36 2.25 16.59
N VAL A 140 10.16 2.46 16.04
CA VAL A 140 8.88 2.06 16.66
C VAL A 140 8.77 0.54 16.80
N LEU A 141 9.10 -0.22 15.75
CA LEU A 141 8.95 -1.68 15.78
C LEU A 141 10.01 -2.39 16.63
N PHE A 142 11.26 -1.94 16.58
CA PHE A 142 12.38 -2.75 17.08
C PHE A 142 13.09 -2.14 18.28
N GLN A 143 13.11 -0.81 18.43
CA GLN A 143 13.93 -0.14 19.44
C GLN A 143 13.12 0.27 20.67
N ILE A 144 11.87 0.70 20.50
CA ILE A 144 11.02 1.09 21.62
C ILE A 144 10.41 -0.16 22.26
N LYS A 145 10.47 -0.24 23.60
CA LYS A 145 9.93 -1.33 24.41
C LYS A 145 8.92 -0.86 25.47
N GLU A 146 9.12 0.36 25.97
CA GLU A 146 8.28 0.96 27.01
C GLU A 146 7.17 1.81 26.39
N HIS A 147 5.96 1.67 26.91
CA HIS A 147 4.76 2.39 26.44
C HIS A 147 4.94 3.91 26.49
N GLU A 148 5.42 4.46 27.60
CA GLU A 148 5.65 5.91 27.75
C GLU A 148 6.67 6.47 26.74
N HIS A 149 7.68 5.65 26.38
CA HIS A 149 8.65 6.04 25.36
C HIS A 149 8.02 6.00 23.95
N LEU A 150 7.10 5.05 23.70
CA LEU A 150 6.31 5.02 22.48
C LEU A 150 5.43 6.27 22.37
N VAL A 151 4.62 6.56 23.39
CA VAL A 151 3.74 7.73 23.45
C VAL A 151 4.53 9.02 23.18
N SER A 152 5.58 9.27 23.96
CA SER A 152 6.37 10.50 23.83
C SER A 152 7.14 10.60 22.51
N THR A 153 7.50 9.46 21.88
CA THR A 153 8.06 9.45 20.53
C THR A 153 7.00 9.80 19.50
N MET A 154 5.84 9.16 19.54
CA MET A 154 4.77 9.38 18.58
C MET A 154 4.20 10.79 18.68
N GLN A 155 4.04 11.36 19.89
CA GLN A 155 3.65 12.76 20.07
C GLN A 155 4.53 13.76 19.32
N LYS A 156 5.83 13.45 19.14
CA LYS A 156 6.80 14.29 18.42
C LYS A 156 6.89 13.99 16.93
N ARG A 157 6.35 12.86 16.48
CA ARG A 157 6.63 12.28 15.16
C ARG A 157 5.38 12.09 14.31
N ILE A 158 4.19 12.03 14.90
CA ILE A 158 2.93 12.06 14.18
C ILE A 158 2.85 13.37 13.39
N GLN A 159 2.43 13.25 12.15
CA GLN A 159 2.33 14.37 11.23
C GLN A 159 1.14 14.14 10.30
N SER A 160 0.39 15.20 10.00
CA SER A 160 -0.63 15.15 8.95
C SER A 160 0.02 14.92 7.59
N SER A 161 -0.68 14.22 6.70
CA SER A 161 -0.26 14.11 5.31
C SER A 161 -0.19 15.51 4.68
N TYR A 162 0.83 15.68 3.85
CA TYR A 162 1.05 16.90 3.07
C TYR A 162 1.00 16.61 1.56
N ILE A 163 0.86 15.34 1.18
CA ILE A 163 0.68 14.88 -0.20
C ILE A 163 -0.21 13.64 -0.20
N PRO A 164 -1.35 13.65 -0.93
CA PRO A 164 -2.23 12.48 -0.98
C PRO A 164 -1.50 11.29 -1.61
N ILE A 165 -1.45 10.15 -0.91
CA ILE A 165 -0.87 8.90 -1.43
C ILE A 165 -1.97 7.89 -1.75
N ASN A 166 -2.78 7.55 -0.75
CA ASN A 166 -3.79 6.49 -0.83
C ASN A 166 -5.22 6.98 -1.08
N SER A 167 -5.42 8.31 -1.15
CA SER A 167 -6.75 8.85 -1.45
C SER A 167 -7.09 8.71 -2.94
N MET A 168 -8.37 8.93 -3.30
CA MET A 168 -8.85 8.89 -4.69
C MET A 168 -8.04 9.79 -5.64
N VAL A 169 -7.57 10.94 -5.14
CA VAL A 169 -6.73 11.91 -5.86
C VAL A 169 -5.23 11.74 -5.55
N GLY A 170 -4.86 10.72 -4.80
CA GLY A 170 -3.47 10.40 -4.47
C GLY A 170 -2.77 9.66 -5.58
N ILE A 171 -1.45 9.48 -5.44
CA ILE A 171 -0.61 8.88 -6.49
C ILE A 171 -0.99 7.44 -6.87
N PHE A 172 -1.63 6.71 -5.96
CA PHE A 172 -2.14 5.36 -6.20
C PHE A 172 -3.65 5.34 -6.42
N GLY A 173 -4.30 6.50 -6.41
CA GLY A 173 -5.73 6.65 -6.58
C GLY A 173 -6.20 6.57 -8.03
N GLU A 174 -7.49 6.31 -8.18
CA GLU A 174 -8.17 6.16 -9.47
C GLU A 174 -8.07 7.43 -10.32
N THR A 175 -8.38 8.60 -9.73
CA THR A 175 -8.37 9.88 -10.44
C THR A 175 -6.99 10.18 -11.04
N GLN A 176 -5.91 9.89 -10.30
CA GLN A 176 -4.56 10.14 -10.79
C GLN A 176 -4.19 9.22 -11.95
N GLN A 177 -4.67 7.96 -11.96
CA GLN A 177 -4.44 7.06 -13.09
C GLN A 177 -5.19 7.49 -14.34
N ILE A 178 -6.43 7.96 -14.20
CA ILE A 178 -7.20 8.52 -15.31
C ILE A 178 -6.45 9.73 -15.90
N ILE A 179 -6.07 10.70 -15.05
CA ILE A 179 -5.36 11.91 -15.48
C ILE A 179 -4.04 11.55 -16.18
N ARG A 180 -3.22 10.69 -15.56
CA ARG A 180 -1.93 10.27 -16.14
C ARG A 180 -2.11 9.69 -17.55
N ARG A 181 -3.10 8.82 -17.74
CA ARG A 181 -3.35 8.14 -19.03
C ARG A 181 -3.90 9.09 -20.10
N GLN A 182 -4.69 10.09 -19.70
CA GLN A 182 -5.22 11.11 -20.61
C GLN A 182 -4.16 12.13 -21.02
N GLU A 183 -3.36 12.61 -20.07
CA GLU A 183 -2.39 13.68 -20.33
C GLU A 183 -1.06 13.16 -20.90
N GLN A 184 -0.62 11.97 -20.47
CA GLN A 184 0.68 11.38 -20.80
C GLN A 184 0.57 9.86 -21.00
N PRO A 185 -0.11 9.41 -22.08
CA PRO A 185 -0.17 7.99 -22.42
C PRO A 185 1.23 7.43 -22.67
N SER A 186 1.47 6.22 -22.21
CA SER A 186 2.76 5.54 -22.29
C SER A 186 2.69 4.29 -23.17
N GLU A 187 3.84 3.79 -23.62
CA GLU A 187 3.94 2.51 -24.34
C GLU A 187 3.31 1.35 -23.55
N ARG A 188 3.39 1.39 -22.22
CA ARG A 188 2.76 0.41 -21.33
C ARG A 188 1.23 0.45 -21.38
N ASP A 189 0.65 1.64 -21.57
CA ASP A 189 -0.80 1.79 -21.75
C ASP A 189 -1.25 1.14 -23.07
N GLN A 190 -0.46 1.31 -24.14
CA GLN A 190 -0.70 0.62 -25.42
C GLN A 190 -0.55 -0.90 -25.29
N MET A 191 0.49 -1.39 -24.62
CA MET A 191 0.69 -2.83 -24.40
C MET A 191 -0.48 -3.47 -23.64
N GLU A 192 -1.07 -2.74 -22.70
CA GLU A 192 -2.28 -3.16 -22.00
C GLU A 192 -3.50 -3.20 -22.94
N ALA A 193 -3.72 -2.14 -23.74
CA ALA A 193 -4.83 -2.09 -24.70
C ALA A 193 -4.74 -3.21 -25.73
N ASP A 194 -3.53 -3.51 -26.21
CA ASP A 194 -3.24 -4.58 -27.17
C ASP A 194 -3.28 -5.98 -26.55
N ARG A 195 -3.50 -6.08 -25.23
CA ARG A 195 -3.47 -7.33 -24.46
C ARG A 195 -2.20 -8.14 -24.70
N VAL A 196 -1.05 -7.46 -24.77
CA VAL A 196 0.25 -8.10 -25.08
C VAL A 196 0.49 -9.28 -24.13
N PRO A 197 0.85 -10.48 -24.63
CA PRO A 197 1.09 -11.63 -23.76
C PRO A 197 2.20 -11.39 -22.73
N LEU A 198 1.92 -11.71 -21.47
CA LEU A 198 2.84 -11.64 -20.33
C LEU A 198 2.72 -12.91 -19.50
N VAL A 199 3.17 -14.03 -20.08
CA VAL A 199 3.07 -15.36 -19.48
C VAL A 199 4.11 -15.53 -18.38
N PHE A 200 3.68 -16.08 -17.23
CA PHE A 200 4.61 -16.48 -16.18
C PHE A 200 5.50 -17.63 -16.64
N VAL A 201 6.82 -17.47 -16.50
CA VAL A 201 7.81 -18.49 -16.86
C VAL A 201 8.40 -19.14 -15.60
N ARG A 202 8.88 -18.31 -14.69
CA ARG A 202 9.44 -18.68 -13.39
C ARG A 202 9.62 -17.43 -12.54
N ASP A 203 9.86 -17.61 -11.25
CA ASP A 203 10.21 -16.52 -10.37
C ASP A 203 11.61 -15.96 -10.67
N GLU A 204 11.62 -14.78 -11.29
CA GLU A 204 12.78 -13.92 -11.48
C GLU A 204 12.52 -12.54 -10.87
N LEU A 205 13.60 -11.83 -10.54
CA LEU A 205 13.52 -10.52 -9.88
C LEU A 205 12.99 -9.41 -10.77
N ASP A 206 13.21 -9.51 -12.08
CA ASP A 206 12.85 -8.47 -13.06
C ASP A 206 11.66 -8.91 -13.93
N ARG A 207 10.90 -9.89 -13.43
CA ARG A 207 9.69 -10.43 -14.05
C ARG A 207 8.53 -10.33 -13.06
N PRO A 208 7.28 -10.24 -13.56
CA PRO A 208 6.11 -10.23 -12.69
C PRO A 208 6.05 -11.51 -11.84
N PRO A 209 5.58 -11.41 -10.58
CA PRO A 209 5.28 -12.57 -9.76
C PRO A 209 4.11 -13.37 -10.36
N ARG A 210 4.02 -14.67 -10.02
CA ARG A 210 2.93 -15.54 -10.49
C ARG A 210 1.54 -14.95 -10.19
N ALA A 211 1.36 -14.38 -9.01
CA ALA A 211 0.09 -13.80 -8.61
C ALA A 211 -0.33 -12.63 -9.52
N TRP A 212 0.62 -11.82 -10.01
CA TRP A 212 0.32 -10.73 -10.93
C TRP A 212 -0.18 -11.23 -12.29
N THR A 213 0.50 -12.21 -12.88
CA THR A 213 0.07 -12.72 -14.19
C THR A 213 -1.27 -13.45 -14.09
N MET A 214 -1.55 -14.10 -12.95
CA MET A 214 -2.83 -14.76 -12.71
C MET A 214 -4.03 -13.81 -12.73
N ILE A 215 -3.97 -12.68 -12.04
CA ILE A 215 -5.11 -11.73 -11.99
C ILE A 215 -5.36 -11.05 -13.35
N TRP A 216 -4.32 -10.95 -14.18
CA TRP A 216 -4.40 -10.35 -15.51
C TRP A 216 -4.52 -11.36 -16.65
N GLY A 217 -4.73 -12.65 -16.34
CA GLY A 217 -4.91 -13.70 -17.34
C GLY A 217 -3.73 -13.85 -18.30
N ASP A 218 -2.50 -13.79 -17.79
CA ASP A 218 -1.24 -13.90 -18.53
C ASP A 218 -1.09 -12.88 -19.69
N THR A 219 -1.71 -11.70 -19.54
CA THR A 219 -1.55 -10.56 -20.43
C THR A 219 -1.04 -9.34 -19.67
N TYR A 220 -0.42 -8.41 -20.37
CA TYR A 220 0.15 -7.20 -19.78
C TYR A 220 -0.95 -6.34 -19.15
N SER A 221 -0.63 -5.70 -18.04
CA SER A 221 -1.45 -4.66 -17.43
C SER A 221 -0.58 -3.55 -16.86
N ASN A 222 -1.00 -2.32 -17.10
CA ASN A 222 -0.51 -1.09 -16.51
C ASN A 222 -1.47 -0.54 -15.44
N VAL A 223 -2.49 -1.31 -15.03
CA VAL A 223 -3.43 -0.98 -13.96
C VAL A 223 -2.84 -1.42 -12.62
N TYR A 224 -2.72 -0.48 -11.68
CA TYR A 224 -2.22 -0.71 -10.33
C TYR A 224 -3.07 0.09 -9.32
N GLY A 225 -2.61 0.28 -8.09
CA GLY A 225 -3.22 1.19 -7.15
C GLY A 225 -4.65 0.77 -6.80
N SER A 226 -5.56 1.72 -6.66
CA SER A 226 -6.98 1.55 -6.26
C SER A 226 -7.77 0.45 -6.97
N HIS A 227 -7.31 -0.05 -8.12
CA HIS A 227 -7.94 -1.14 -8.86
C HIS A 227 -7.56 -2.54 -8.35
N ILE A 228 -6.56 -2.63 -7.48
CA ILE A 228 -6.19 -3.87 -6.81
C ILE A 228 -6.89 -3.90 -5.43
N PRO A 229 -7.54 -5.01 -5.03
CA PRO A 229 -8.15 -5.13 -3.71
C PRO A 229 -7.14 -4.93 -2.56
N ASP A 230 -7.53 -4.15 -1.55
CA ASP A 230 -6.71 -3.90 -0.35
C ASP A 230 -6.41 -5.20 0.40
N GLU A 231 -7.35 -6.14 0.42
CA GLU A 231 -7.20 -7.45 1.06
C GLU A 231 -6.05 -8.24 0.44
N MET A 232 -5.81 -8.11 -0.86
CA MET A 232 -4.70 -8.79 -1.54
C MET A 232 -3.36 -8.18 -1.14
N ARG A 233 -3.29 -6.85 -1.05
CA ARG A 233 -2.08 -6.16 -0.57
C ARG A 233 -1.79 -6.49 0.89
N GLY A 234 -2.83 -6.65 1.72
CA GLY A 234 -2.69 -6.95 3.15
C GLY A 234 -1.93 -8.26 3.46
N TRP A 235 -2.03 -9.28 2.60
CA TRP A 235 -1.22 -10.50 2.74
C TRP A 235 0.00 -10.54 1.79
N GLY A 236 0.24 -9.47 1.04
CA GLY A 236 1.45 -9.28 0.25
C GLY A 236 1.51 -10.14 -1.01
N TYR A 237 0.40 -10.25 -1.75
CA TYR A 237 0.25 -11.17 -2.88
C TYR A 237 1.39 -11.14 -3.93
N VAL A 238 1.97 -9.96 -4.18
CA VAL A 238 3.07 -9.76 -5.13
C VAL A 238 4.43 -10.26 -4.63
N PHE A 239 4.60 -10.52 -3.34
CA PHE A 239 5.90 -10.92 -2.80
C PHE A 239 6.16 -12.41 -2.97
N TRP A 240 5.13 -13.24 -2.91
CA TRP A 240 5.25 -14.69 -2.89
C TRP A 240 5.77 -15.23 -4.21
N ASP A 241 6.67 -16.21 -4.12
CA ASP A 241 7.02 -17.03 -5.27
C ASP A 241 5.93 -18.07 -5.54
N GLU A 242 5.93 -18.65 -6.74
CA GLU A 242 4.95 -19.64 -7.18
C GLU A 242 4.85 -20.82 -6.19
N ALA A 243 6.00 -21.31 -5.72
CA ALA A 243 6.03 -22.46 -4.81
C ALA A 243 5.37 -22.15 -3.47
N THR A 244 5.61 -20.96 -2.91
CA THR A 244 4.95 -20.53 -1.68
C THR A 244 3.47 -20.25 -1.93
N LEU A 245 3.12 -19.57 -3.02
CA LEU A 245 1.74 -19.25 -3.38
C LEU A 245 0.86 -20.50 -3.48
N GLU A 246 1.38 -21.57 -4.12
CA GLU A 246 0.70 -22.86 -4.22
C GLU A 246 0.62 -23.56 -2.85
N ARG A 247 1.73 -23.63 -2.13
CA ARG A 247 1.82 -24.35 -0.85
C ARG A 247 0.92 -23.76 0.24
N THR A 248 0.69 -22.45 0.23
CA THR A 248 -0.14 -21.76 1.23
C THR A 248 -1.62 -21.68 0.83
N GLY A 249 -1.99 -22.14 -0.38
CA GLY A 249 -3.33 -21.92 -0.93
C GLY A 249 -3.57 -20.47 -1.38
N GLY A 250 -2.51 -19.65 -1.46
CA GLY A 250 -2.61 -18.26 -1.88
C GLY A 250 -3.17 -18.10 -3.30
N ALA A 251 -2.93 -19.06 -4.20
CA ALA A 251 -3.50 -19.05 -5.55
C ALA A 251 -5.04 -19.17 -5.58
N GLU A 252 -5.63 -19.91 -4.64
CA GLU A 252 -7.09 -20.01 -4.48
C GLU A 252 -7.65 -18.75 -3.84
N LEU A 253 -7.01 -18.27 -2.78
CA LEU A 253 -7.40 -17.02 -2.11
C LEU A 253 -7.37 -15.82 -3.07
N LEU A 254 -6.31 -15.72 -3.88
CA LEU A 254 -6.13 -14.67 -4.88
C LEU A 254 -7.30 -14.63 -5.86
N ARG A 255 -7.69 -15.79 -6.41
CA ARG A 255 -8.81 -15.90 -7.35
C ARG A 255 -10.13 -15.51 -6.69
N HIS A 256 -10.37 -15.99 -5.46
CA HIS A 256 -11.58 -15.65 -4.71
C HIS A 256 -11.67 -14.14 -4.46
N GLN A 257 -10.60 -13.50 -4.00
CA GLN A 257 -10.60 -12.05 -3.72
C GLN A 257 -10.74 -11.22 -5.00
N TRP A 258 -10.13 -11.67 -6.10
CA TRP A 258 -10.31 -11.03 -7.40
C TRP A 258 -11.76 -11.13 -7.90
N GLU A 259 -12.35 -12.33 -7.86
CA GLU A 259 -13.75 -12.57 -8.24
C GLU A 259 -14.75 -11.85 -7.33
N GLU A 260 -14.47 -11.76 -6.03
CA GLU A 260 -15.31 -11.02 -5.07
C GLU A 260 -15.33 -9.51 -5.38
N CYS A 261 -14.19 -8.95 -5.80
CA CYS A 261 -14.08 -7.52 -6.11
C CYS A 261 -14.61 -7.18 -7.51
N TRP A 262 -14.24 -7.97 -8.53
CA TRP A 262 -14.48 -7.63 -9.93
C TRP A 262 -15.48 -8.56 -10.63
N GLY A 263 -15.72 -9.76 -10.11
CA GLY A 263 -16.54 -10.77 -10.79
C GLY A 263 -15.99 -11.08 -12.18
N ASP A 264 -16.86 -10.97 -13.20
CA ASP A 264 -16.49 -11.13 -14.61
C ASP A 264 -15.95 -9.83 -15.26
N TYR A 265 -15.88 -8.73 -14.50
CA TYR A 265 -15.38 -7.45 -14.99
C TYR A 265 -13.85 -7.44 -15.07
N ASP A 266 -13.29 -6.89 -16.16
CA ASP A 266 -11.86 -6.61 -16.26
C ASP A 266 -11.64 -5.11 -16.10
N PRO A 267 -10.98 -4.65 -15.01
CA PRO A 267 -10.77 -3.21 -14.75
C PRO A 267 -9.87 -2.52 -15.78
N ARG A 268 -9.26 -3.26 -16.71
CA ARG A 268 -8.56 -2.67 -17.86
C ARG A 268 -9.53 -2.04 -18.86
N GLU A 269 -10.79 -2.47 -18.88
CA GLU A 269 -11.83 -1.93 -19.76
C GLU A 269 -12.22 -0.48 -19.41
N ASP A 270 -11.93 -0.02 -18.18
CA ASP A 270 -12.12 1.38 -17.77
C ASP A 270 -11.28 2.35 -18.62
N PHE A 271 -10.19 1.88 -19.24
CA PHE A 271 -9.23 2.71 -19.95
C PHE A 271 -9.27 2.57 -21.47
N VAL A 272 -10.01 1.60 -22.01
CA VAL A 272 -10.12 1.36 -23.47
C VAL A 272 -11.05 2.36 -24.15
N ARG A 273 -12.04 2.91 -23.43
CA ARG A 273 -13.15 3.69 -24.01
C ARG A 273 -12.86 5.16 -24.35
N PHE A 274 -11.71 5.70 -23.99
CA PHE A 274 -11.45 7.13 -24.14
C PHE A 274 -10.87 7.54 -25.51
N GLU A 275 -10.55 6.59 -26.41
CA GLU A 275 -10.17 6.94 -27.79
C GLU A 275 -11.40 7.18 -28.69
N GLU A 276 -12.52 6.47 -28.48
CA GLU A 276 -13.70 6.57 -29.36
C GLU A 276 -14.48 7.87 -29.21
N ASP A 277 -14.57 8.43 -27.99
CA ASP A 277 -15.30 9.69 -27.74
C ASP A 277 -14.53 10.95 -28.20
N SER A 278 -13.26 10.82 -28.61
CA SER A 278 -12.42 11.94 -29.08
C SER A 278 -12.49 12.18 -30.60
N LEU A 279 -13.21 11.31 -31.33
CA LEU A 279 -13.36 11.39 -32.79
C LEU A 279 -14.72 11.91 -33.25
N ASP A 280 -15.62 12.24 -32.32
CA ASP A 280 -17.00 12.69 -32.59
C ASP A 280 -17.27 14.16 -32.16
N GLU A 281 -16.24 15.02 -32.07
CA GLU A 281 -16.39 16.50 -31.99
C GLU A 281 -15.78 17.25 -33.19
#